data_AF-A0A9N7Z7F0-F1
#
_entry.id   AF-A0A9N7Z7F0-F1
#
_cell.length_a   1.000
_cell.length_b   1.000
_cell.length_c   1.000
_cell.angle_alpha   90.00
_cell.angle_beta   90.00
_cell.angle_gamma   90.00
#
_symmetry.space_group_name_H-M   'P 1'
#
loop_
_entity.id
_entity.type
_entity.pdbx_description
1 polymer ?
#
loop_
_entity_poly.entity_id
_entity_poly.type
_entity_poly.pdbx_seq_one_letter_code
_entity_poly.pdbx_strand_id
1 'polypeptide(L)'
;MSLVVELGLDRANELPELWLGQNEFDFMSDVPAGWTDGRVGFIKSRSFGSDAGLSFLETNRTDDKDTPVGPGPRLLLGAVLSPSRKKKSEVGQDIKLRGNRGRIPGSPLATGHVVKSVQVCAKPSPFVPRVPPPPPSLGISAHTGRDAVLFPADSNMARGPKKHLKRVAAPKHWMLDKLTGVFAPRPSTGPHKLRECLPLIIFLRNRLKYALTGDEVKKICMQRFIKIDGKVRTDITYPAGFMDVISIEKTGEHFRLIYDVKGRFTVHRITAEEAKYKLCKVKKLMVGTKGIPHLVTHDARTIRYPDPLIKVNDTVKIDLESGKITEFIKFDTANLCMVTGGANLGRIGMITNRERHPGSFDVVHVKDSTGNNFATRLSNIFVIGKGNKPWVSVPQGKGIRLTIAEERDKRMAAKQGSS
;
A
#
# COMPACT_ATOMS: atom_id res chain seq x y z
N MET A 1 -2.47 -48.87 -14.07
CA MET A 1 -2.96 -50.24 -14.32
C MET A 1 -4.31 -50.14 -14.99
N SER A 2 -4.56 -50.94 -16.05
CA SER A 2 -5.88 -51.40 -16.54
C SER A 2 -7.12 -50.54 -16.22
N LEU A 3 -7.82 -49.90 -17.17
CA LEU A 3 -7.74 -49.95 -18.64
C LEU A 3 -7.94 -48.56 -19.27
N VAL A 4 -7.24 -48.33 -20.38
CA VAL A 4 -7.56 -47.40 -21.48
C VAL A 4 -7.80 -48.31 -22.70
N VAL A 5 -8.34 -47.78 -23.82
CA VAL A 5 -8.81 -48.47 -25.06
C VAL A 5 -10.29 -48.89 -24.98
N GLU A 6 -11.17 -48.57 -25.94
CA GLU A 6 -11.09 -47.63 -27.09
C GLU A 6 -12.51 -47.23 -27.53
N LEU A 7 -12.83 -45.93 -27.51
CA LEU A 7 -13.78 -45.26 -28.41
C LEU A 7 -13.42 -43.77 -28.42
N GLY A 8 -12.86 -43.30 -29.53
CA GLY A 8 -12.49 -41.89 -29.73
C GLY A 8 -13.50 -41.17 -30.64
N LEU A 9 -13.32 -39.84 -30.75
CA LEU A 9 -14.14 -38.90 -31.54
C LEU A 9 -15.58 -38.72 -31.03
N ASP A 10 -16.23 -37.56 -31.14
CA ASP A 10 -15.75 -36.18 -31.26
C ASP A 10 -16.91 -35.21 -30.94
N ARG A 11 -16.71 -33.90 -31.15
CA ARG A 11 -17.75 -32.85 -31.20
C ARG A 11 -18.34 -32.43 -29.85
N ALA A 12 -17.58 -31.58 -29.15
CA ALA A 12 -18.19 -30.51 -28.39
C ALA A 12 -18.72 -29.43 -29.36
N ASN A 13 -20.04 -29.39 -29.58
CA ASN A 13 -20.86 -28.24 -30.00
C ASN A 13 -22.33 -28.69 -30.14
N GLU A 14 -23.27 -27.73 -30.11
CA GLU A 14 -24.74 -27.90 -30.23
C GLU A 14 -25.47 -28.44 -28.97
N LEU A 15 -26.02 -27.51 -28.17
CA LEU A 15 -27.46 -27.19 -28.08
C LEU A 15 -27.68 -26.00 -27.09
N PRO A 16 -28.83 -25.29 -27.11
CA PRO A 16 -28.86 -23.85 -26.82
C PRO A 16 -29.42 -23.45 -25.44
N GLU A 17 -29.55 -22.12 -25.24
CA GLU A 17 -30.28 -21.51 -24.13
C GLU A 17 -31.71 -22.05 -23.99
N LEU A 18 -32.17 -22.22 -22.75
CA LEU A 18 -33.58 -22.50 -22.47
C LEU A 18 -34.05 -21.69 -21.26
N TRP A 19 -34.83 -20.65 -21.55
CA TRP A 19 -35.59 -19.89 -20.57
C TRP A 19 -36.65 -20.79 -19.93
N LEU A 20 -36.59 -20.97 -18.61
CA LEU A 20 -37.76 -21.31 -17.79
C LEU A 20 -37.67 -20.58 -16.46
N GLY A 21 -38.40 -19.48 -16.36
CA GLY A 21 -38.76 -18.88 -15.07
C GLY A 21 -40.12 -19.40 -14.64
N GLN A 22 -40.19 -20.05 -13.48
CA GLN A 22 -41.44 -20.35 -12.80
C GLN A 22 -41.21 -20.21 -11.29
N ASN A 23 -41.83 -19.19 -10.71
CA ASN A 23 -42.09 -19.16 -9.28
C ASN A 23 -43.32 -20.03 -9.03
N GLU A 24 -43.30 -20.89 -8.01
CA GLU A 24 -44.43 -21.19 -7.14
C GLU A 24 -44.02 -22.22 -6.09
N PHE A 25 -43.97 -21.79 -4.83
CA PHE A 25 -44.46 -22.57 -3.68
C PHE A 25 -44.52 -21.65 -2.45
N ASP A 26 -45.60 -20.88 -2.36
CA ASP A 26 -45.98 -20.28 -1.08
C ASP A 26 -46.44 -21.38 -0.11
N PHE A 27 -46.30 -21.11 1.19
CA PHE A 27 -47.05 -21.84 2.21
C PHE A 27 -47.77 -20.84 3.10
N MET A 28 -49.09 -20.79 2.97
CA MET A 28 -49.96 -19.81 3.60
C MET A 28 -50.10 -20.05 5.11
N SER A 29 -50.24 -18.98 5.87
CA SER A 29 -50.95 -18.98 7.15
C SER A 29 -51.58 -17.60 7.38
N ASP A 30 -52.84 -17.48 6.99
CA ASP A 30 -53.59 -16.24 6.92
C ASP A 30 -54.11 -15.73 8.28
N VAL A 31 -54.05 -14.40 8.49
CA VAL A 31 -55.16 -13.53 8.96
C VAL A 31 -55.65 -13.74 10.44
N PRO A 32 -56.28 -12.74 11.12
CA PRO A 32 -56.73 -11.42 10.68
C PRO A 32 -56.08 -10.21 11.38
N ALA A 33 -56.39 -9.03 10.85
CA ALA A 33 -56.30 -7.75 11.56
C ALA A 33 -57.70 -7.28 12.00
N GLY A 34 -57.77 -6.47 13.06
CA GLY A 34 -58.93 -5.62 13.34
C GLY A 34 -59.48 -5.68 14.77
N TRP A 35 -59.13 -4.69 15.59
CA TRP A 35 -60.07 -4.13 16.58
C TRP A 35 -59.74 -2.65 16.85
N THR A 36 -60.77 -1.86 17.13
CA THR A 36 -60.70 -0.41 17.34
C THR A 36 -60.80 -0.05 18.83
N ASP A 37 -60.77 1.26 19.10
CA ASP A 37 -61.25 1.92 20.32
C ASP A 37 -60.44 1.78 21.63
N GLY A 38 -59.72 2.87 21.93
CA GLY A 38 -60.28 3.76 22.95
C GLY A 38 -59.49 3.98 24.24
N ARG A 39 -58.77 5.12 24.29
CA ARG A 39 -59.15 6.25 25.17
C ARG A 39 -58.25 7.50 25.03
N VAL A 40 -58.91 8.66 25.06
CA VAL A 40 -58.56 9.96 25.71
C VAL A 40 -57.10 10.48 25.62
N GLY A 41 -56.82 11.70 25.15
CA GLY A 41 -57.71 12.74 24.59
C GLY A 41 -57.10 14.16 24.71
N PHE A 42 -57.83 15.18 24.23
CA PHE A 42 -57.81 16.62 24.64
C PHE A 42 -56.42 17.31 24.82
N ILE A 43 -56.05 18.39 24.10
CA ILE A 43 -56.70 19.72 24.10
C ILE A 43 -56.38 20.54 22.81
N LYS A 44 -57.39 21.26 22.28
CA LYS A 44 -57.43 22.54 21.51
C LYS A 44 -56.10 23.14 20.95
N SER A 45 -56.00 23.35 19.62
CA SER A 45 -56.31 24.60 18.85
C SER A 45 -55.21 25.69 18.94
N ARG A 46 -54.97 26.62 17.97
CA ARG A 46 -55.71 27.26 16.85
C ARG A 46 -54.79 27.33 15.60
N SER A 47 -55.18 27.18 14.32
CA SER A 47 -56.29 27.68 13.47
C SER A 47 -56.00 29.00 12.72
N PHE A 48 -56.45 29.11 11.46
CA PHE A 48 -56.13 30.11 10.42
C PHE A 48 -54.70 29.98 9.82
N GLY A 49 -54.48 30.23 8.52
CA GLY A 49 -55.44 30.49 7.43
C GLY A 49 -54.75 30.92 6.12
N SER A 50 -55.41 30.63 4.98
CA SER A 50 -55.61 31.48 3.78
C SER A 50 -54.69 32.72 3.54
N ASP A 51 -54.30 33.07 2.30
CA ASP A 51 -54.92 32.76 1.01
C ASP A 51 -53.97 32.83 -0.21
N ALA A 52 -54.53 32.59 -1.40
CA ALA A 52 -53.86 32.56 -2.70
C ALA A 52 -53.25 33.89 -3.21
N GLY A 53 -52.17 33.76 -3.98
CA GLY A 53 -51.94 34.38 -5.30
C GLY A 53 -51.91 35.91 -5.46
N LEU A 54 -50.91 36.40 -6.22
CA LEU A 54 -51.15 37.17 -7.45
C LEU A 54 -49.86 37.35 -8.26
N SER A 55 -50.03 37.53 -9.57
CA SER A 55 -48.96 37.91 -10.51
C SER A 55 -49.18 39.36 -10.93
N PHE A 56 -48.11 40.10 -11.22
CA PHE A 56 -48.22 41.26 -12.11
C PHE A 56 -46.91 41.55 -12.87
N LEU A 57 -47.03 42.53 -13.76
CA LEU A 57 -46.12 43.03 -14.78
C LEU A 57 -44.74 43.51 -14.22
N GLU A 58 -43.71 43.81 -15.03
CA GLU A 58 -43.80 44.44 -16.35
C GLU A 58 -42.63 44.14 -17.31
N THR A 59 -42.86 44.40 -18.60
CA THR A 59 -41.94 44.20 -19.72
C THR A 59 -41.66 45.51 -20.46
N ASN A 60 -40.42 45.71 -20.94
CA ASN A 60 -40.04 46.38 -22.22
C ASN A 60 -38.48 46.49 -22.25
N ARG A 61 -37.77 46.09 -23.32
CA ARG A 61 -37.51 46.81 -24.60
C ARG A 61 -36.60 48.05 -24.43
N THR A 62 -35.64 48.37 -25.31
CA THR A 62 -35.36 47.95 -26.71
C THR A 62 -33.90 48.27 -27.11
N ASP A 63 -33.32 47.46 -28.01
CA ASP A 63 -32.39 47.78 -29.14
C ASP A 63 -31.05 48.56 -28.84
N ASP A 64 -29.99 48.60 -29.69
CA ASP A 64 -29.63 47.91 -30.95
C ASP A 64 -28.10 47.98 -31.22
N LYS A 65 -27.56 47.10 -32.09
CA LYS A 65 -26.32 47.26 -32.92
C LYS A 65 -24.96 47.53 -32.21
N ASP A 66 -23.76 47.38 -32.81
CA ASP A 66 -23.29 47.17 -34.19
C ASP A 66 -22.10 46.17 -34.31
N THR A 67 -21.74 45.74 -35.53
CA THR A 67 -20.43 45.12 -35.89
C THR A 67 -20.00 45.63 -37.28
N PRO A 68 -18.69 45.72 -37.64
CA PRO A 68 -18.09 44.60 -38.40
C PRO A 68 -16.53 44.45 -38.40
N VAL A 69 -16.06 43.26 -38.82
CA VAL A 69 -14.91 42.95 -39.73
C VAL A 69 -13.56 43.72 -39.62
N GLY A 70 -12.45 42.99 -39.58
CA GLY A 70 -11.08 43.51 -39.85
C GLY A 70 -10.47 42.97 -41.16
N PRO A 71 -9.20 43.29 -41.49
CA PRO A 71 -8.43 42.36 -42.34
C PRO A 71 -6.89 42.29 -42.12
N GLY A 72 -6.34 41.10 -42.38
CA GLY A 72 -5.20 40.97 -43.31
C GLY A 72 -3.75 41.00 -42.77
N PRO A 73 -2.83 40.17 -43.32
CA PRO A 73 -1.40 40.18 -43.01
C PRO A 73 -0.56 40.92 -44.08
N ARG A 74 0.74 41.12 -43.83
CA ARG A 74 1.71 41.48 -44.89
C ARG A 74 3.08 40.79 -44.72
N LEU A 75 3.67 40.41 -45.86
CA LEU A 75 4.99 39.80 -46.01
C LEU A 75 6.01 40.81 -46.54
N LEU A 76 7.25 40.75 -46.06
CA LEU A 76 8.49 41.14 -46.74
C LEU A 76 9.66 40.32 -46.13
N LEU A 77 10.78 39.98 -46.79
CA LEU A 77 11.12 39.36 -48.08
C LEU A 77 12.64 39.58 -48.29
N GLY A 78 13.41 38.51 -48.57
CA GLY A 78 14.89 38.53 -48.74
C GLY A 78 15.70 38.44 -47.42
N ALA A 79 16.98 38.03 -47.41
CA ALA A 79 17.84 37.41 -48.45
C ALA A 79 19.01 36.63 -47.76
N VAL A 80 19.32 35.36 -48.13
CA VAL A 80 20.43 34.91 -49.02
C VAL A 80 21.80 34.58 -48.34
N LEU A 81 22.46 33.49 -48.80
CA LEU A 81 23.86 33.01 -48.54
C LEU A 81 24.28 32.65 -47.09
N SER A 82 24.35 31.37 -46.69
CA SER A 82 25.48 30.40 -46.87
C SER A 82 26.78 30.65 -46.05
N PRO A 83 27.46 29.60 -45.52
CA PRO A 83 28.40 29.72 -44.39
C PRO A 83 29.90 29.80 -44.76
N SER A 84 30.76 30.14 -43.79
CA SER A 84 32.21 29.87 -43.90
C SER A 84 33.03 29.67 -42.62
N ARG A 85 33.74 28.53 -42.61
CA ARG A 85 35.15 28.32 -42.19
C ARG A 85 35.62 28.65 -40.76
N LYS A 86 35.79 27.56 -40.00
CA LYS A 86 37.03 27.13 -39.32
C LYS A 86 38.11 28.21 -39.02
N LYS A 87 38.57 28.21 -37.77
CA LYS A 87 40.02 28.03 -37.47
C LYS A 87 40.22 27.17 -36.23
N LYS A 88 40.98 26.08 -36.36
CA LYS A 88 41.69 25.44 -35.24
C LYS A 88 42.93 26.27 -34.93
N SER A 89 43.44 26.17 -33.70
CA SER A 89 44.84 26.45 -33.38
C SER A 89 45.35 25.40 -32.41
N GLU A 90 45.80 24.26 -32.96
CA GLU A 90 46.64 23.31 -32.25
C GLU A 90 48.08 23.82 -32.32
N VAL A 91 48.70 24.05 -31.15
CA VAL A 91 50.16 24.05 -31.01
C VAL A 91 50.45 23.23 -29.76
N GLY A 92 51.01 22.04 -29.95
CA GLY A 92 51.60 21.25 -28.87
C GLY A 92 53.09 21.08 -29.13
N GLN A 93 53.84 20.71 -28.08
CA GLN A 93 55.14 20.06 -28.24
C GLN A 93 55.44 19.21 -27.01
N ASP A 94 55.64 17.91 -27.23
CA ASP A 94 56.16 16.99 -26.22
C ASP A 94 57.66 17.23 -25.99
N ILE A 95 58.09 17.26 -24.73
CA ILE A 95 59.41 16.74 -24.33
C ILE A 95 59.23 15.82 -23.12
N LYS A 96 60.11 14.82 -23.00
CA LYS A 96 59.96 13.57 -22.24
C LYS A 96 61.21 13.32 -21.40
N LEU A 97 61.11 12.38 -20.43
CA LEU A 97 62.21 11.64 -19.74
C LEU A 97 62.74 12.16 -18.37
N ARG A 98 62.65 11.26 -17.36
CA ARG A 98 63.62 11.02 -16.23
C ARG A 98 63.82 12.18 -15.21
N GLY A 99 64.27 11.97 -13.96
CA GLY A 99 64.43 10.75 -13.16
C GLY A 99 65.53 10.86 -12.06
N ASN A 100 65.28 10.31 -10.86
CA ASN A 100 66.21 10.07 -9.71
C ASN A 100 66.66 11.23 -8.76
N ARG A 101 66.49 10.97 -7.44
CA ARG A 101 67.42 11.18 -6.28
C ARG A 101 67.91 12.60 -5.82
N GLY A 102 67.76 12.88 -4.52
CA GLY A 102 68.96 12.95 -3.63
C GLY A 102 69.34 14.19 -2.76
N ARG A 103 68.65 14.43 -1.63
CA ARG A 103 69.11 14.67 -0.21
C ARG A 103 70.42 15.48 0.14
N ILE A 104 70.42 16.16 1.33
CA ILE A 104 71.55 16.71 2.19
C ILE A 104 71.99 18.16 1.82
N PRO A 105 72.49 19.09 2.72
CA PRO A 105 72.72 19.16 4.20
C PRO A 105 71.91 20.32 4.91
N GLY A 106 72.16 20.81 6.15
CA GLY A 106 72.83 20.20 7.33
C GLY A 106 73.63 21.09 8.36
N SER A 107 72.99 21.92 9.22
CA SER A 107 73.52 22.49 10.53
C SER A 107 74.69 23.54 10.48
N PRO A 108 75.25 24.15 11.58
CA PRO A 108 75.08 23.94 13.06
C PRO A 108 75.10 25.17 14.04
N LEU A 109 74.93 24.89 15.37
CA LEU A 109 75.34 25.66 16.60
C LEU A 109 74.66 27.04 16.91
N ALA A 110 74.60 27.58 18.15
CA ALA A 110 75.19 27.20 19.47
C ALA A 110 74.22 27.51 20.67
N THR A 111 74.00 26.58 21.61
CA THR A 111 74.48 26.50 23.03
C THR A 111 73.82 27.36 24.14
N GLY A 112 73.37 26.69 25.21
CA GLY A 112 73.04 27.26 26.53
C GLY A 112 72.68 26.17 27.57
N HIS A 113 73.37 26.13 28.71
CA HIS A 113 73.04 25.35 29.92
C HIS A 113 72.53 26.30 31.03
N VAL A 114 72.04 25.93 32.22
CA VAL A 114 71.99 24.68 33.03
C VAL A 114 70.59 24.61 33.71
N VAL A 115 70.15 23.73 34.63
CA VAL A 115 70.74 22.67 35.49
C VAL A 115 69.86 21.40 35.40
N LYS A 116 70.10 20.34 36.21
CA LYS A 116 69.18 19.23 36.48
C LYS A 116 68.62 19.30 37.91
N SER A 117 67.39 18.87 38.11
CA SER A 117 66.93 18.24 39.35
C SER A 117 66.17 16.94 39.00
N VAL A 118 66.25 15.94 39.88
CA VAL A 118 65.70 14.59 39.63
C VAL A 118 64.50 14.38 40.53
N GLN A 119 63.37 13.92 39.96
CA GLN A 119 62.21 13.48 40.73
C GLN A 119 61.80 12.07 40.30
N VAL A 120 61.58 11.20 41.28
CA VAL A 120 61.59 9.74 41.10
C VAL A 120 60.25 9.21 40.62
N CYS A 121 60.27 8.29 39.67
CA CYS A 121 59.08 7.65 39.13
C CYS A 121 58.52 6.59 40.11
N ALA A 122 57.38 6.90 40.74
CA ALA A 122 56.68 5.99 41.63
C ALA A 122 55.68 5.11 40.85
N LYS A 123 55.69 3.79 41.12
CA LYS A 123 54.77 2.83 40.50
C LYS A 123 53.39 2.89 41.18
N PRO A 124 52.26 2.94 40.45
CA PRO A 124 50.95 2.72 41.04
C PRO A 124 50.78 1.24 41.44
N SER A 125 50.19 1.01 42.62
CA SER A 125 49.86 -0.31 43.18
C SER A 125 48.54 -0.86 42.60
N PRO A 126 48.31 -2.20 42.66
CA PRO A 126 47.15 -2.82 42.02
C PRO A 126 45.82 -2.47 42.71
N PHE A 127 44.80 -2.24 41.88
CA PHE A 127 43.46 -1.85 42.31
C PHE A 127 42.63 -3.08 42.73
N VAL A 128 42.46 -3.30 44.03
CA VAL A 128 41.66 -4.42 44.56
C VAL A 128 40.16 -4.08 44.47
N PRO A 129 39.32 -4.87 43.77
CA PRO A 129 37.88 -4.60 43.69
C PRO A 129 37.21 -4.88 45.03
N ARG A 130 36.47 -3.89 45.56
CA ARG A 130 35.62 -4.10 46.75
C ARG A 130 34.40 -4.94 46.37
N VAL A 131 34.28 -6.11 47.00
CA VAL A 131 33.08 -6.94 46.93
C VAL A 131 31.94 -6.24 47.69
N PRO A 132 30.72 -6.12 47.14
CA PRO A 132 29.58 -5.57 47.88
C PRO A 132 29.17 -6.53 49.02
N PRO A 133 28.70 -6.03 50.17
CA PRO A 133 28.26 -6.89 51.26
C PRO A 133 27.03 -7.72 50.85
N PRO A 134 26.88 -8.96 51.36
CA PRO A 134 25.69 -9.77 51.10
C PRO A 134 24.45 -9.14 51.75
N PRO A 135 23.24 -9.35 51.18
CA PRO A 135 22.01 -8.90 51.81
C PRO A 135 21.80 -9.61 53.17
N PRO A 136 21.16 -8.96 54.15
CA PRO A 136 20.91 -9.56 55.45
C PRO A 136 19.99 -10.78 55.33
N SER A 137 20.41 -11.89 55.91
CA SER A 137 19.58 -13.09 56.05
C SER A 137 18.40 -12.80 56.99
N LEU A 138 17.19 -12.70 56.45
CA LEU A 138 15.98 -12.65 57.26
C LEU A 138 15.88 -13.94 58.09
N GLY A 139 15.85 -13.77 59.41
CA GLY A 139 15.85 -14.89 60.35
C GLY A 139 14.57 -15.73 60.25
N ILE A 140 14.73 -17.05 60.41
CA ILE A 140 13.59 -17.97 60.57
C ILE A 140 12.98 -17.72 61.95
N SER A 141 11.92 -16.93 62.01
CA SER A 141 10.98 -16.91 63.14
C SER A 141 9.85 -17.89 62.84
N ALA A 142 9.60 -18.81 63.76
CA ALA A 142 8.55 -19.81 63.60
C ALA A 142 7.16 -19.28 64.05
N HIS A 143 6.15 -20.16 63.89
CA HIS A 143 4.82 -20.16 64.52
C HIS A 143 3.61 -19.56 63.76
N THR A 144 2.46 -20.19 64.02
CA THR A 144 1.06 -19.82 63.67
C THR A 144 0.72 -19.55 62.20
N GLY A 145 0.87 -20.59 61.39
CA GLY A 145 -0.29 -21.29 60.80
C GLY A 145 -1.37 -20.48 60.06
N ARG A 146 -1.30 -20.57 58.72
CA ARG A 146 -2.44 -20.72 57.80
C ARG A 146 -1.89 -21.22 56.47
N ASP A 147 -2.45 -22.29 55.92
CA ASP A 147 -2.11 -22.79 54.58
C ASP A 147 -2.70 -21.86 53.50
N ALA A 148 -2.09 -20.69 53.35
CA ALA A 148 -2.29 -19.83 52.21
C ALA A 148 -1.74 -20.56 50.98
N VAL A 149 -2.63 -21.24 50.25
CA VAL A 149 -2.33 -21.83 48.94
C VAL A 149 -1.97 -20.70 47.98
N LEU A 150 -0.68 -20.38 47.94
CA LEU A 150 -0.08 -19.39 47.05
C LEU A 150 -0.15 -19.93 45.62
N PHE A 151 -1.30 -19.75 44.97
CA PHE A 151 -1.40 -19.76 43.53
C PHE A 151 -0.34 -18.79 42.97
N PRO A 152 0.64 -19.25 42.17
CA PRO A 152 1.69 -18.39 41.66
C PRO A 152 1.11 -17.45 40.60
N ALA A 153 0.71 -16.26 41.06
CA ALA A 153 0.44 -15.11 40.19
C ALA A 153 1.72 -14.70 39.43
N ASP A 154 1.54 -13.91 38.38
CA ASP A 154 2.61 -13.25 37.63
C ASP A 154 3.65 -14.16 36.97
N SER A 155 3.17 -15.01 36.06
CA SER A 155 4.01 -15.56 34.99
C SER A 155 4.67 -14.41 34.21
N ASN A 156 5.97 -14.19 34.43
CA ASN A 156 6.73 -13.04 33.94
C ASN A 156 6.87 -13.02 32.39
N MET A 157 5.89 -12.42 31.72
CA MET A 157 5.61 -12.65 30.30
C MET A 157 6.36 -11.74 29.32
N ALA A 158 7.70 -11.78 29.37
CA ALA A 158 8.54 -11.32 28.26
C ALA A 158 9.90 -12.03 28.14
N ARG A 159 10.10 -12.73 27.01
CA ARG A 159 11.22 -12.52 26.06
C ARG A 159 10.97 -13.30 24.76
N GLY A 160 11.48 -12.78 23.64
CA GLY A 160 11.36 -13.40 22.31
C GLY A 160 10.14 -12.98 21.47
N PRO A 161 10.11 -13.37 20.17
CA PRO A 161 9.05 -12.98 19.23
C PRO A 161 7.72 -13.68 19.53
N LYS A 162 6.66 -12.89 19.75
CA LYS A 162 5.31 -13.41 20.02
C LYS A 162 4.79 -14.27 18.85
N LYS A 163 4.60 -15.58 19.07
CA LYS A 163 4.12 -16.54 18.05
C LYS A 163 2.61 -16.48 17.77
N HIS A 164 1.82 -15.93 18.69
CA HIS A 164 0.35 -15.88 18.58
C HIS A 164 -0.19 -14.48 18.24
N LEU A 165 -1.46 -14.42 17.82
CA LEU A 165 -2.23 -13.19 17.61
C LEU A 165 -3.66 -13.41 18.12
N LYS A 166 -4.10 -12.64 19.12
CA LYS A 166 -5.49 -12.68 19.62
C LYS A 166 -6.43 -12.04 18.59
N ARG A 167 -7.63 -12.60 18.41
CA ARG A 167 -8.56 -12.21 17.32
C ARG A 167 -8.93 -10.73 17.36
N VAL A 168 -9.27 -10.21 18.54
CA VAL A 168 -9.60 -8.79 18.78
C VAL A 168 -8.44 -7.82 18.53
N ALA A 169 -7.20 -8.30 18.52
CA ALA A 169 -6.01 -7.47 18.25
C ALA A 169 -5.59 -7.50 16.76
N ALA A 170 -6.25 -8.31 15.93
CA ALA A 170 -5.98 -8.42 14.51
C ALA A 170 -6.28 -7.11 13.75
N PRO A 171 -5.71 -6.91 12.55
CA PRO A 171 -6.05 -5.75 11.70
C PRO A 171 -7.54 -5.73 11.31
N LYS A 172 -8.23 -4.61 11.57
CA LYS A 172 -9.68 -4.43 11.33
C LYS A 172 -10.08 -4.69 9.87
N HIS A 173 -9.20 -4.40 8.91
CA HIS A 173 -9.45 -4.57 7.48
C HIS A 173 -9.51 -6.03 7.01
N TRP A 174 -9.12 -7.00 7.85
CA TRP A 174 -9.32 -8.43 7.57
C TRP A 174 -10.80 -8.83 7.64
N MET A 175 -11.65 -8.08 8.36
CA MET A 175 -13.06 -8.41 8.60
C MET A 175 -13.22 -9.78 9.28
N LEU A 176 -12.39 -10.04 10.31
CA LEU A 176 -12.65 -11.16 11.23
C LEU A 176 -13.79 -10.79 12.18
N ASP A 177 -14.61 -11.80 12.47
CA ASP A 177 -15.66 -11.78 13.48
C ASP A 177 -15.08 -11.74 14.91
N LYS A 178 -15.96 -11.64 15.92
CA LYS A 178 -15.56 -11.63 17.34
C LYS A 178 -15.72 -12.98 18.07
N LEU A 179 -16.48 -13.93 17.52
CA LEU A 179 -17.10 -15.01 18.32
C LEU A 179 -16.59 -16.42 18.01
N THR A 180 -16.14 -16.70 16.78
CA THR A 180 -15.71 -18.05 16.33
C THR A 180 -14.29 -18.42 16.81
N GLY A 181 -13.99 -18.17 18.09
CA GLY A 181 -12.75 -18.57 18.78
C GLY A 181 -11.77 -17.43 19.11
N VAL A 182 -10.78 -17.71 19.95
CA VAL A 182 -9.95 -16.69 20.63
C VAL A 182 -8.81 -16.08 19.79
N PHE A 183 -8.33 -16.78 18.77
CA PHE A 183 -7.13 -16.42 18.00
C PHE A 183 -7.44 -16.03 16.56
N ALA A 184 -6.59 -15.18 15.99
CA ALA A 184 -6.53 -14.90 14.55
C ALA A 184 -5.30 -15.58 13.93
N PRO A 185 -5.32 -15.93 12.63
CA PRO A 185 -4.11 -16.32 11.92
C PRO A 185 -3.03 -15.25 12.07
N ARG A 186 -1.86 -15.63 12.58
CA ARG A 186 -0.70 -14.74 12.62
C ARG A 186 0.06 -14.89 11.29
N PRO A 187 0.25 -13.81 10.51
CA PRO A 187 1.02 -13.90 9.27
C PRO A 187 2.49 -14.23 9.56
N SER A 188 3.08 -15.04 8.69
CA SER A 188 4.51 -15.34 8.68
C SER A 188 5.34 -14.08 8.44
N THR A 189 6.61 -14.09 8.82
CA THR A 189 7.55 -13.01 8.46
C THR A 189 7.89 -13.11 6.97
N GLY A 190 7.46 -12.14 6.18
CA GLY A 190 7.59 -12.14 4.72
C GLY A 190 7.62 -10.73 4.12
N PRO A 191 7.27 -10.55 2.83
CA PRO A 191 7.43 -9.28 2.10
C PRO A 191 6.74 -8.06 2.71
N HIS A 192 5.53 -8.26 3.24
CA HIS A 192 4.64 -7.19 3.71
C HIS A 192 4.49 -7.17 5.24
N LYS A 193 4.23 -6.00 5.83
CA LYS A 193 4.08 -5.88 7.29
C LYS A 193 2.78 -6.53 7.76
N LEU A 194 2.75 -7.03 9.01
CA LEU A 194 1.56 -7.65 9.63
C LEU A 194 0.29 -6.78 9.55
N ARG A 195 0.41 -5.45 9.69
CA ARG A 195 -0.72 -4.50 9.57
C ARG A 195 -1.10 -4.14 8.12
N GLU A 196 -0.25 -4.49 7.14
CA GLU A 196 -0.34 -4.06 5.73
C GLU A 196 -0.49 -5.27 4.77
N CYS A 197 -0.82 -6.45 5.29
CA CYS A 197 -0.97 -7.71 4.54
C CYS A 197 -2.33 -8.37 4.77
N LEU A 198 -2.56 -9.47 4.07
CA LEU A 198 -3.68 -10.41 4.18
C LEU A 198 -3.10 -11.84 4.10
N PRO A 199 -3.17 -12.67 5.16
CA PRO A 199 -2.63 -14.03 5.10
C PRO A 199 -3.52 -14.94 4.22
N LEU A 200 -2.91 -15.89 3.50
CA LEU A 200 -3.61 -16.77 2.53
C LEU A 200 -4.87 -17.45 3.08
N ILE A 201 -4.85 -17.91 4.33
CA ILE A 201 -6.02 -18.49 5.00
C ILE A 201 -7.23 -17.55 5.08
N ILE A 202 -7.03 -16.23 5.21
CA ILE A 202 -8.13 -15.25 5.17
C ILE A 202 -8.55 -14.96 3.72
N PHE A 203 -7.63 -15.05 2.75
CA PHE A 203 -7.96 -14.93 1.34
C PHE A 203 -8.87 -16.07 0.85
N LEU A 204 -8.46 -17.34 1.01
CA LEU A 204 -9.27 -18.47 0.54
C LEU A 204 -10.59 -18.61 1.30
N ARG A 205 -10.54 -18.64 2.65
CA ARG A 205 -11.70 -18.97 3.49
C ARG A 205 -12.64 -17.79 3.69
N ASN A 206 -12.11 -16.61 4.02
CA ASN A 206 -12.95 -15.46 4.39
C ASN A 206 -13.36 -14.61 3.19
N ARG A 207 -12.55 -14.49 2.12
CA ARG A 207 -12.88 -13.75 0.89
C ARG A 207 -13.48 -14.64 -0.21
N LEU A 208 -12.73 -15.62 -0.72
CA LEU A 208 -13.13 -16.43 -1.89
C LEU A 208 -14.13 -17.56 -1.59
N LYS A 209 -14.26 -17.97 -0.33
CA LYS A 209 -15.15 -19.06 0.12
C LYS A 209 -14.81 -20.46 -0.42
N TYR A 210 -13.64 -20.66 -1.02
CA TYR A 210 -13.15 -21.97 -1.47
C TYR A 210 -12.81 -22.95 -0.33
N ALA A 211 -12.94 -22.51 0.92
CA ALA A 211 -12.78 -23.32 2.12
C ALA A 211 -13.69 -22.77 3.23
N LEU A 212 -14.15 -23.67 4.09
CA LEU A 212 -14.89 -23.41 5.33
C LEU A 212 -13.96 -23.48 6.55
N THR A 213 -13.05 -24.46 6.60
CA THR A 213 -12.12 -24.66 7.72
C THR A 213 -10.68 -24.21 7.43
N GLY A 214 -9.81 -24.25 8.45
CA GLY A 214 -8.37 -23.98 8.29
C GLY A 214 -7.60 -25.13 7.63
N ASP A 215 -8.05 -26.38 7.82
CA ASP A 215 -7.37 -27.55 7.29
C ASP A 215 -7.70 -27.82 5.82
N GLU A 216 -8.85 -27.37 5.32
CA GLU A 216 -9.12 -27.28 3.88
C GLU A 216 -8.15 -26.32 3.18
N VAL A 217 -7.92 -25.11 3.73
CA VAL A 217 -6.88 -24.18 3.24
C VAL A 217 -5.52 -24.88 3.20
N LYS A 218 -5.18 -25.65 4.24
CA LYS A 218 -3.93 -26.42 4.31
C LYS A 218 -3.87 -27.49 3.20
N LYS A 219 -4.96 -28.23 2.94
CA LYS A 219 -5.04 -29.21 1.83
C LYS A 219 -4.80 -28.53 0.47
N ILE A 220 -5.48 -27.41 0.19
CA ILE A 220 -5.32 -26.65 -1.06
C ILE A 220 -3.88 -26.13 -1.23
N CYS A 221 -3.29 -25.55 -0.19
CA CYS A 221 -1.90 -25.07 -0.23
C CYS A 221 -0.89 -26.20 -0.43
N MET A 222 -1.08 -27.37 0.18
CA MET A 222 -0.18 -28.53 0.03
C MET A 222 -0.28 -29.20 -1.34
N GLN A 223 -1.42 -29.08 -2.02
CA GLN A 223 -1.60 -29.46 -3.43
C GLN A 223 -0.88 -28.50 -4.41
N ARG A 224 -0.21 -27.45 -3.93
CA ARG A 224 0.64 -26.52 -4.70
C ARG A 224 -0.08 -25.66 -5.76
N PHE A 225 -1.40 -25.73 -5.89
CA PHE A 225 -2.20 -24.98 -6.87
C PHE A 225 -2.17 -23.45 -6.73
N ILE A 226 -1.63 -22.92 -5.63
CA ILE A 226 -1.57 -21.48 -5.36
C ILE A 226 -0.16 -20.94 -5.63
N LYS A 227 -0.07 -20.09 -6.65
CA LYS A 227 1.11 -19.27 -6.95
C LYS A 227 0.86 -17.84 -6.50
N ILE A 228 1.83 -17.23 -5.82
CA ILE A 228 1.88 -15.80 -5.50
C ILE A 228 3.11 -15.23 -6.18
N ASP A 229 2.92 -14.15 -6.95
CA ASP A 229 3.96 -13.55 -7.80
C ASP A 229 4.68 -14.60 -8.67
N GLY A 230 3.92 -15.50 -9.30
CA GLY A 230 4.40 -16.64 -10.09
C GLY A 230 4.98 -17.82 -9.29
N LYS A 231 5.24 -17.66 -7.98
CA LYS A 231 5.91 -18.69 -7.15
C LYS A 231 4.92 -19.46 -6.28
N VAL A 232 4.98 -20.79 -6.32
CA VAL A 232 4.15 -21.68 -5.49
C VAL A 232 4.34 -21.37 -4.00
N ARG A 233 3.25 -21.23 -3.24
CA ARG A 233 3.29 -21.00 -1.78
C ARG A 233 2.43 -22.03 -1.03
N THR A 234 3.08 -22.84 -0.21
CA THR A 234 2.45 -23.85 0.66
C THR A 234 2.09 -23.33 2.06
N ASP A 235 2.60 -22.16 2.46
CA ASP A 235 2.36 -21.54 3.76
C ASP A 235 0.98 -20.85 3.80
N ILE A 236 0.03 -21.45 4.53
CA ILE A 236 -1.33 -20.93 4.79
C ILE A 236 -1.34 -19.53 5.44
N THR A 237 -0.24 -19.14 6.07
CA THR A 237 -0.04 -17.87 6.80
C THR A 237 0.85 -16.87 6.06
N TYR A 238 1.20 -17.14 4.80
CA TYR A 238 2.03 -16.25 3.99
C TYR A 238 1.41 -14.84 3.86
N PRO A 239 2.16 -13.75 4.16
CA PRO A 239 1.64 -12.38 4.10
C PRO A 239 1.63 -11.85 2.66
N ALA A 240 0.59 -12.19 1.90
CA ALA A 240 0.30 -11.49 0.64
C ALA A 240 -0.13 -10.04 0.96
N GLY A 241 0.23 -9.07 0.12
CA GLY A 241 -0.02 -7.66 0.38
C GLY A 241 -0.26 -6.83 -0.86
N PHE A 242 -0.12 -5.51 -0.73
CA PHE A 242 -0.54 -4.56 -1.74
C PHE A 242 0.22 -4.74 -3.07
N MET A 243 -0.56 -4.85 -4.16
CA MET A 243 -0.15 -5.09 -5.56
C MET A 243 0.39 -6.49 -5.90
N ASP A 244 0.49 -7.41 -4.92
CA ASP A 244 0.82 -8.80 -5.20
C ASP A 244 -0.23 -9.46 -6.12
N VAL A 245 0.23 -10.38 -6.96
CA VAL A 245 -0.63 -11.21 -7.82
C VAL A 245 -0.77 -12.60 -7.19
N ILE A 246 -2.02 -13.05 -7.02
CA ILE A 246 -2.36 -14.41 -6.59
C ILE A 246 -3.02 -15.11 -7.77
N SER A 247 -2.50 -16.26 -8.16
CA SER A 247 -2.96 -17.05 -9.31
C SER A 247 -3.25 -18.48 -8.88
N ILE A 248 -4.40 -19.01 -9.30
CA ILE A 248 -4.87 -20.36 -8.97
C ILE A 248 -4.94 -21.18 -10.27
N GLU A 249 -4.01 -22.11 -10.42
CA GLU A 249 -3.79 -22.79 -11.71
C GLU A 249 -4.98 -23.66 -12.13
N LYS A 250 -5.62 -24.33 -11.16
CA LYS A 250 -6.74 -25.25 -11.40
C LYS A 250 -8.02 -24.56 -11.90
N THR A 251 -8.19 -23.26 -11.67
CA THR A 251 -9.37 -22.50 -12.11
C THR A 251 -9.06 -21.44 -13.18
N GLY A 252 -7.78 -21.26 -13.55
CA GLY A 252 -7.33 -20.18 -14.43
C GLY A 252 -7.54 -18.77 -13.85
N GLU A 253 -7.94 -18.64 -12.58
CA GLU A 253 -8.25 -17.33 -11.99
C GLU A 253 -7.01 -16.61 -11.47
N HIS A 254 -6.88 -15.36 -11.88
CA HIS A 254 -5.85 -14.43 -11.43
C HIS A 254 -6.46 -13.27 -10.65
N PHE A 255 -5.82 -12.89 -9.55
CA PHE A 255 -6.26 -11.82 -8.66
C PHE A 255 -5.12 -10.86 -8.33
N ARG A 256 -5.41 -9.56 -8.25
CA ARG A 256 -4.51 -8.56 -7.65
C ARG A 256 -5.07 -8.12 -6.29
N LEU A 257 -4.21 -8.03 -5.28
CA LEU A 257 -4.58 -7.47 -3.98
C LEU A 257 -4.49 -5.93 -4.00
N ILE A 258 -5.65 -5.29 -4.01
CA ILE A 258 -5.81 -3.82 -4.09
C ILE A 258 -6.61 -3.34 -2.86
N TYR A 259 -6.48 -2.06 -2.51
CA TYR A 259 -7.32 -1.43 -1.48
C TYR A 259 -8.63 -0.90 -2.06
N ASP A 260 -9.71 -1.20 -1.34
CA ASP A 260 -11.02 -0.56 -1.42
C ASP A 260 -11.01 0.80 -0.70
N VAL A 261 -11.85 1.71 -1.18
CA VAL A 261 -12.21 3.05 -0.66
C VAL A 261 -12.57 3.04 0.84
N LYS A 262 -13.04 1.90 1.37
CA LYS A 262 -13.34 1.71 2.80
C LYS A 262 -12.15 1.20 3.62
N GLY A 263 -10.95 1.21 3.06
CA GLY A 263 -9.71 0.79 3.71
C GLY A 263 -9.55 -0.73 3.85
N ARG A 264 -10.02 -1.51 2.86
CA ARG A 264 -10.14 -2.98 2.93
C ARG A 264 -9.40 -3.64 1.78
N PHE A 265 -8.83 -4.83 1.97
CA PHE A 265 -8.32 -5.60 0.82
C PHE A 265 -9.49 -6.21 0.04
N THR A 266 -9.65 -5.77 -1.21
CA THR A 266 -10.50 -6.40 -2.22
C THR A 266 -9.75 -7.48 -2.98
N VAL A 267 -10.52 -8.44 -3.49
CA VAL A 267 -10.03 -9.50 -4.36
C VAL A 267 -10.39 -9.09 -5.78
N HIS A 268 -9.48 -8.40 -6.47
CA HIS A 268 -9.72 -7.89 -7.81
C HIS A 268 -9.33 -8.95 -8.85
N ARG A 269 -10.30 -9.51 -9.59
CA ARG A 269 -10.03 -10.40 -10.73
C ARG A 269 -9.30 -9.62 -11.84
N ILE A 270 -8.27 -10.22 -12.43
CA ILE A 270 -7.45 -9.63 -13.51
C ILE A 270 -7.29 -10.61 -14.66
N THR A 271 -6.89 -10.12 -15.84
CA THR A 271 -6.55 -10.97 -16.99
C THR A 271 -5.20 -11.66 -16.80
N ALA A 272 -4.97 -12.76 -17.51
CA ALA A 272 -3.68 -13.46 -17.51
C ALA A 272 -2.51 -12.59 -18.00
N GLU A 273 -2.76 -11.60 -18.86
CA GLU A 273 -1.76 -10.63 -19.30
C GLU A 273 -1.34 -9.67 -18.19
N GLU A 274 -2.31 -9.09 -17.48
CA GLU A 274 -2.03 -8.23 -16.33
C GLU A 274 -1.36 -9.03 -15.19
N ALA A 275 -1.68 -10.32 -15.08
CA ALA A 275 -1.10 -11.20 -14.08
C ALA A 275 0.41 -11.47 -14.26
N LYS A 276 0.99 -11.18 -15.43
CA LYS A 276 2.44 -11.33 -15.66
C LYS A 276 3.29 -10.26 -14.97
N TYR A 277 2.72 -9.09 -14.65
CA TYR A 277 3.46 -7.99 -14.05
C TYR A 277 2.83 -7.45 -12.76
N LYS A 278 3.64 -6.76 -11.96
CA LYS A 278 3.14 -5.92 -10.88
C LYS A 278 3.91 -4.61 -10.74
N LEU A 279 3.27 -3.64 -10.10
CA LEU A 279 3.90 -2.38 -9.74
C LEU A 279 4.52 -2.50 -8.35
N CYS A 280 5.71 -1.96 -8.16
CA CYS A 280 6.38 -1.86 -6.87
C CYS A 280 6.98 -0.48 -6.63
N LYS A 281 6.67 0.13 -5.47
CA LYS A 281 7.25 1.41 -5.05
C LYS A 281 8.68 1.20 -4.55
N VAL A 282 9.60 2.06 -4.96
CA VAL A 282 11.00 2.07 -4.49
C VAL A 282 11.06 2.65 -3.07
N LYS A 283 11.45 1.82 -2.08
CA LYS A 283 11.65 2.25 -0.68
C LYS A 283 13.02 2.87 -0.44
N LYS A 284 14.07 2.36 -1.10
CA LYS A 284 15.43 2.89 -1.04
C LYS A 284 16.26 2.46 -2.24
N LEU A 285 17.27 3.27 -2.57
CA LEU A 285 18.33 2.97 -3.52
C LEU A 285 19.65 2.94 -2.75
N MET A 286 20.50 1.96 -3.03
CA MET A 286 21.77 1.77 -2.34
C MET A 286 22.85 1.33 -3.34
N VAL A 287 24.11 1.67 -3.07
CA VAL A 287 25.26 1.14 -3.79
C VAL A 287 25.84 -0.01 -2.96
N GLY A 288 26.04 -1.16 -3.59
CA GLY A 288 26.60 -2.35 -2.96
C GLY A 288 28.11 -2.48 -3.14
N THR A 289 28.66 -3.58 -2.64
CA THR A 289 30.05 -3.99 -2.91
C THR A 289 30.34 -3.98 -4.42
N LYS A 290 31.57 -3.61 -4.80
CA LYS A 290 31.98 -3.40 -6.20
C LYS A 290 31.19 -2.29 -6.95
N GLY A 291 30.60 -1.34 -6.22
CA GLY A 291 29.92 -0.18 -6.81
C GLY A 291 28.55 -0.49 -7.45
N ILE A 292 27.99 -1.68 -7.22
CA ILE A 292 26.78 -2.15 -7.93
C ILE A 292 25.53 -1.45 -7.37
N PRO A 293 24.81 -0.61 -8.16
CA PRO A 293 23.57 0.00 -7.71
C PRO A 293 22.48 -1.05 -7.59
N HIS A 294 21.65 -0.94 -6.54
CA HIS A 294 20.50 -1.79 -6.34
C HIS A 294 19.36 -1.05 -5.64
N LEU A 295 18.12 -1.32 -6.08
CA LEU A 295 16.90 -0.80 -5.47
C LEU A 295 16.33 -1.83 -4.49
N VAL A 296 15.58 -1.34 -3.49
CA VAL A 296 14.71 -2.16 -2.64
C VAL A 296 13.26 -1.69 -2.77
N THR A 297 12.36 -2.61 -3.10
CA THR A 297 10.92 -2.33 -3.31
C THR A 297 10.12 -2.28 -2.00
N HIS A 298 8.82 -1.98 -2.10
CA HIS A 298 7.90 -2.06 -0.98
C HIS A 298 7.69 -3.49 -0.48
N ASP A 299 7.67 -4.47 -1.38
CA ASP A 299 7.62 -5.92 -1.11
C ASP A 299 9.02 -6.55 -0.88
N ALA A 300 10.00 -5.74 -0.47
CA ALA A 300 11.36 -6.16 -0.07
C ALA A 300 12.20 -6.91 -1.12
N ARG A 301 11.82 -6.87 -2.40
CA ARG A 301 12.64 -7.36 -3.51
C ARG A 301 13.86 -6.44 -3.72
N THR A 302 14.99 -7.05 -4.02
CA THR A 302 16.23 -6.38 -4.39
C THR A 302 16.49 -6.55 -5.89
N ILE A 303 16.54 -5.46 -6.64
CA ILE A 303 16.87 -5.50 -8.08
C ILE A 303 18.19 -4.76 -8.29
N ARG A 304 19.16 -5.43 -8.92
CA ARG A 304 20.48 -4.89 -9.27
C ARG A 304 20.43 -4.20 -10.63
N TYR A 305 21.32 -3.23 -10.83
CA TYR A 305 21.41 -2.44 -12.08
C TYR A 305 20.08 -1.77 -12.49
N PRO A 306 19.44 -0.97 -11.60
CA PRO A 306 18.36 -0.09 -12.00
C PRO A 306 18.84 0.99 -12.99
N ASP A 307 17.91 1.51 -13.79
CA ASP A 307 18.09 2.77 -14.53
C ASP A 307 18.46 3.92 -13.55
N PRO A 308 19.55 4.66 -13.78
CA PRO A 308 19.95 5.82 -12.95
C PRO A 308 18.88 6.91 -12.80
N LEU A 309 17.90 6.98 -13.69
CA LEU A 309 16.77 7.92 -13.63
C LEU A 309 15.77 7.59 -12.50
N ILE A 310 15.71 6.34 -12.04
CA ILE A 310 14.80 5.91 -10.96
C ILE A 310 15.27 6.48 -9.62
N LYS A 311 14.35 7.08 -8.86
CA LYS A 311 14.55 7.67 -7.52
C LYS A 311 13.70 6.99 -6.45
N VAL A 312 13.82 7.46 -5.20
CA VAL A 312 13.06 6.91 -4.06
C VAL A 312 11.64 7.47 -4.05
N ASN A 313 10.65 6.62 -3.78
CA ASN A 313 9.20 6.81 -3.95
C ASN A 313 8.64 6.67 -5.38
N ASP A 314 9.50 6.59 -6.40
CA ASP A 314 9.10 6.17 -7.75
C ASP A 314 8.49 4.77 -7.74
N THR A 315 7.76 4.42 -8.79
CA THR A 315 7.14 3.09 -8.94
C THR A 315 7.62 2.40 -10.21
N VAL A 316 8.15 1.18 -10.06
CA VAL A 316 8.65 0.33 -11.16
C VAL A 316 7.65 -0.77 -11.49
N LYS A 317 7.46 -1.02 -12.79
CA LYS A 317 6.72 -2.17 -13.33
C LYS A 317 7.70 -3.34 -13.48
N ILE A 318 7.48 -4.38 -12.68
CA ILE A 318 8.30 -5.58 -12.62
C ILE A 318 7.57 -6.71 -13.34
N ASP A 319 8.26 -7.35 -14.27
CA ASP A 319 7.85 -8.66 -14.80
C ASP A 319 8.11 -9.75 -13.75
N LEU A 320 7.12 -10.60 -13.50
CA LEU A 320 7.17 -11.61 -12.43
C LEU A 320 7.98 -12.84 -12.82
N GLU A 321 8.12 -13.14 -14.11
CA GLU A 321 8.86 -14.30 -14.61
C GLU A 321 10.37 -14.05 -14.55
N SER A 322 10.87 -13.00 -15.20
CA SER A 322 12.29 -12.63 -15.19
C SER A 322 12.74 -11.88 -13.92
N GLY A 323 11.79 -11.29 -13.18
CA GLY A 323 12.09 -10.40 -12.04
C GLY A 323 12.72 -9.06 -12.43
N LYS A 324 12.79 -8.73 -13.72
CA LYS A 324 13.38 -7.49 -14.25
C LYS A 324 12.38 -6.34 -14.25
N ILE A 325 12.92 -5.13 -14.30
CA ILE A 325 12.15 -3.90 -14.54
C ILE A 325 11.85 -3.80 -16.04
N THR A 326 10.61 -3.49 -16.39
CA THR A 326 10.20 -3.19 -17.77
C THR A 326 10.06 -1.68 -17.99
N GLU A 327 9.40 -0.99 -17.06
CA GLU A 327 9.11 0.44 -17.14
C GLU A 327 9.09 1.07 -15.73
N PHE A 328 9.13 2.41 -15.65
CA PHE A 328 8.94 3.14 -14.39
C PHE A 328 8.08 4.40 -14.54
N ILE A 329 7.52 4.84 -13.40
CA ILE A 329 6.79 6.08 -13.19
C ILE A 329 7.51 6.89 -12.11
N LYS A 330 7.85 8.15 -12.41
CA LYS A 330 8.45 9.08 -11.46
C LYS A 330 7.41 9.62 -10.47
N PHE A 331 7.85 9.88 -9.24
CA PHE A 331 7.07 10.58 -8.22
C PHE A 331 7.08 12.10 -8.46
N ASP A 332 6.32 12.52 -9.49
CA ASP A 332 6.09 13.92 -9.89
C ASP A 332 4.59 14.28 -9.79
N THR A 333 4.28 15.57 -9.93
CA THR A 333 2.90 16.09 -10.00
C THR A 333 2.15 15.60 -11.26
N ALA A 334 0.82 15.74 -11.24
CA ALA A 334 -0.11 15.26 -12.26
C ALA A 334 -0.12 13.74 -12.54
N ASN A 335 0.72 12.94 -11.88
CA ASN A 335 0.65 11.48 -11.94
C ASN A 335 -0.42 10.91 -10.98
N LEU A 336 -1.04 9.80 -11.41
CA LEU A 336 -2.17 9.18 -10.71
C LEU A 336 -1.68 8.21 -9.63
N CYS A 337 -2.22 8.38 -8.43
CA CYS A 337 -1.72 7.70 -7.24
C CYS A 337 -2.85 7.10 -6.40
N MET A 338 -2.52 6.05 -5.65
CA MET A 338 -3.39 5.40 -4.67
C MET A 338 -2.79 5.58 -3.27
N VAL A 339 -3.66 5.82 -2.28
CA VAL A 339 -3.27 5.88 -0.87
C VAL A 339 -3.22 4.47 -0.28
N THR A 340 -2.08 4.09 0.28
CA THR A 340 -1.82 2.77 0.91
C THR A 340 -1.77 2.82 2.44
N GLY A 341 -2.15 3.94 3.08
CA GLY A 341 -2.21 4.03 4.54
C GLY A 341 -2.81 5.32 5.09
N GLY A 342 -3.30 5.28 6.33
CA GLY A 342 -3.95 6.41 7.00
C GLY A 342 -5.46 6.50 6.71
N ALA A 343 -6.08 7.64 7.02
CA ALA A 343 -7.53 7.82 6.91
C ALA A 343 -8.07 7.75 5.47
N ASN A 344 -7.27 8.17 4.49
CA ASN A 344 -7.63 8.19 3.06
C ASN A 344 -7.29 6.87 2.32
N LEU A 345 -7.02 5.77 3.04
CA LEU A 345 -6.64 4.46 2.48
C LEU A 345 -7.62 3.97 1.39
N GLY A 346 -7.08 3.62 0.22
CA GLY A 346 -7.85 3.16 -0.94
C GLY A 346 -8.43 4.26 -1.84
N ARG A 347 -8.23 5.55 -1.51
CA ARG A 347 -8.55 6.65 -2.43
C ARG A 347 -7.56 6.73 -3.59
N ILE A 348 -8.03 7.23 -4.74
CA ILE A 348 -7.24 7.37 -5.97
C ILE A 348 -7.46 8.75 -6.59
N GLY A 349 -6.37 9.49 -6.76
CA GLY A 349 -6.38 10.82 -7.36
C GLY A 349 -5.04 11.22 -7.97
N MET A 350 -5.00 12.38 -8.62
CA MET A 350 -3.77 12.98 -9.14
C MET A 350 -3.01 13.71 -8.02
N ILE A 351 -1.69 13.59 -8.01
CA ILE A 351 -0.81 14.40 -7.15
C ILE A 351 -0.85 15.86 -7.64
N THR A 352 -1.31 16.79 -6.80
CA THR A 352 -1.37 18.22 -7.16
C THR A 352 -0.15 18.99 -6.69
N ASN A 353 0.26 18.81 -5.42
CA ASN A 353 1.40 19.50 -4.83
C ASN A 353 2.12 18.61 -3.79
N ARG A 354 3.42 18.85 -3.58
CA ARG A 354 4.25 18.21 -2.56
C ARG A 354 4.88 19.28 -1.67
N GLU A 355 4.41 19.37 -0.44
CA GLU A 355 5.01 20.17 0.62
C GLU A 355 6.19 19.40 1.22
N ARG A 356 7.37 20.01 1.16
CA ARG A 356 8.59 19.45 1.76
C ARG A 356 8.83 20.08 3.12
N HIS A 357 8.96 19.25 4.15
CA HIS A 357 9.22 19.71 5.51
C HIS A 357 10.55 19.13 5.99
N PRO A 358 11.68 19.88 5.88
CA PRO A 358 12.98 19.37 6.27
C PRO A 358 12.98 18.95 7.76
N GLY A 359 13.49 17.76 8.05
CA GLY A 359 13.46 17.15 9.39
C GLY A 359 12.12 16.55 9.82
N SER A 360 11.06 16.64 9.00
CA SER A 360 9.71 16.14 9.30
C SER A 360 9.16 15.26 8.16
N PHE A 361 7.86 14.96 8.19
CA PHE A 361 7.19 14.17 7.17
C PHE A 361 6.70 15.05 6.01
N ASP A 362 7.26 14.86 4.81
CA ASP A 362 6.71 15.43 3.57
C ASP A 362 5.19 15.13 3.44
N VAL A 363 4.43 16.19 3.16
CA VAL A 363 2.97 16.15 2.94
C VAL A 363 2.71 16.31 1.45
N VAL A 364 1.69 15.61 0.95
CA VAL A 364 1.35 15.59 -0.47
C VAL A 364 -0.15 15.75 -0.61
N HIS A 365 -0.55 16.71 -1.42
CA HIS A 365 -1.93 16.99 -1.77
C HIS A 365 -2.33 16.17 -3.00
N VAL A 366 -3.51 15.58 -2.92
CA VAL A 366 -4.08 14.69 -3.93
C VAL A 366 -5.51 15.14 -4.24
N LYS A 367 -5.87 15.15 -5.52
CA LYS A 367 -7.21 15.50 -6.01
C LYS A 367 -7.86 14.29 -6.66
N ASP A 368 -8.97 13.81 -6.08
CA ASP A 368 -9.81 12.76 -6.69
C ASP A 368 -10.43 13.26 -8.00
N SER A 369 -10.87 12.35 -8.87
CA SER A 369 -11.55 12.70 -10.13
C SER A 369 -12.84 13.51 -9.94
N THR A 370 -13.50 13.40 -8.79
CA THR A 370 -14.69 14.19 -8.40
C THR A 370 -14.32 15.61 -7.94
N GLY A 371 -13.04 15.99 -7.96
CA GLY A 371 -12.55 17.29 -7.53
C GLY A 371 -12.22 17.41 -6.04
N ASN A 372 -12.57 16.40 -5.22
CA ASN A 372 -12.27 16.36 -3.79
C ASN A 372 -10.75 16.34 -3.53
N ASN A 373 -10.26 17.38 -2.86
CA ASN A 373 -8.85 17.46 -2.42
C ASN A 373 -8.66 16.81 -1.05
N PHE A 374 -7.50 16.19 -0.81
CA PHE A 374 -7.05 15.78 0.53
C PHE A 374 -5.53 15.67 0.61
N ALA A 375 -4.99 15.72 1.83
CA ALA A 375 -3.57 15.54 2.11
C ALA A 375 -3.25 14.13 2.66
N THR A 376 -2.06 13.61 2.35
CA THR A 376 -1.46 12.43 3.02
C THR A 376 0.07 12.56 3.14
N ARG A 377 0.70 11.74 3.99
CA ARG A 377 2.17 11.67 4.09
C ARG A 377 2.76 10.94 2.88
N LEU A 378 3.91 11.40 2.39
CA LEU A 378 4.68 10.81 1.27
C LEU A 378 4.89 9.28 1.38
N SER A 379 5.03 8.76 2.60
CA SER A 379 5.15 7.32 2.87
C SER A 379 3.96 6.50 2.35
N ASN A 380 2.76 7.08 2.41
CA ASN A 380 1.48 6.39 2.21
C ASN A 380 0.95 6.51 0.77
N ILE A 381 1.66 7.19 -0.13
CA ILE A 381 1.27 7.33 -1.54
C ILE A 381 2.02 6.31 -2.38
N PHE A 382 1.32 5.72 -3.35
CA PHE A 382 1.87 4.82 -4.35
C PHE A 382 1.42 5.27 -5.73
N VAL A 383 2.34 5.46 -6.68
CA VAL A 383 2.00 5.93 -8.03
C VAL A 383 1.55 4.74 -8.87
N ILE A 384 0.36 4.80 -9.48
CA ILE A 384 -0.21 3.70 -10.27
C ILE A 384 -0.41 4.05 -11.75
N GLY A 385 -0.18 5.30 -12.17
CA GLY A 385 -0.38 5.74 -13.55
C GLY A 385 0.39 7.00 -13.94
N LYS A 386 0.52 7.22 -15.25
CA LYS A 386 1.06 8.45 -15.85
C LYS A 386 -0.11 9.31 -16.32
N GLY A 387 -0.16 10.59 -15.93
CA GLY A 387 -1.35 11.42 -16.15
C GLY A 387 -2.60 10.72 -15.62
N ASN A 388 -3.71 10.75 -16.36
CA ASN A 388 -4.96 10.06 -16.00
C ASN A 388 -4.99 8.54 -16.26
N LYS A 389 -3.95 7.92 -16.84
CA LYS A 389 -4.00 6.50 -17.25
C LYS A 389 -3.32 5.57 -16.22
N PRO A 390 -4.07 4.76 -15.45
CA PRO A 390 -3.48 3.74 -14.59
C PRO A 390 -2.83 2.61 -15.41
N TRP A 391 -1.80 1.97 -14.85
CA TRP A 391 -1.09 0.81 -15.41
C TRP A 391 -1.63 -0.53 -14.88
N VAL A 392 -2.63 -0.51 -14.03
CA VAL A 392 -3.23 -1.66 -13.34
C VAL A 392 -4.74 -1.47 -13.32
N SER A 393 -5.51 -2.55 -13.44
CA SER A 393 -6.97 -2.47 -13.34
C SER A 393 -7.42 -2.02 -11.95
N VAL A 394 -8.38 -1.10 -11.92
CA VAL A 394 -8.82 -0.40 -10.71
C VAL A 394 -10.15 -0.98 -10.22
N PRO A 395 -10.30 -1.30 -8.92
CA PRO A 395 -11.54 -1.88 -8.38
C PRO A 395 -12.76 -0.97 -8.55
N GLN A 396 -13.93 -1.60 -8.45
CA GLN A 396 -15.24 -0.96 -8.51
C GLN A 396 -15.31 0.31 -7.63
N GLY A 397 -15.85 1.39 -8.18
CA GLY A 397 -15.84 2.72 -7.56
C GLY A 397 -14.62 3.59 -7.90
N LYS A 398 -13.64 3.09 -8.66
CA LYS A 398 -12.48 3.85 -9.19
C LYS A 398 -11.64 4.59 -8.12
N GLY A 399 -11.72 4.16 -6.86
CA GLY A 399 -11.06 4.85 -5.74
C GLY A 399 -11.74 6.13 -5.24
N ILE A 400 -12.95 6.44 -5.72
CA ILE A 400 -13.70 7.64 -5.30
C ILE A 400 -14.36 7.38 -3.93
N ARG A 401 -14.05 8.22 -2.94
CA ARG A 401 -14.75 8.19 -1.65
C ARG A 401 -16.00 9.07 -1.66
N LEU A 402 -17.14 8.43 -1.84
CA LEU A 402 -18.46 9.01 -1.65
C LEU A 402 -18.68 9.45 -0.18
N THR A 403 -19.60 10.40 0.04
CA THR A 403 -20.04 10.77 1.39
C THR A 403 -20.98 9.73 2.02
N ILE A 404 -21.26 9.87 3.31
CA ILE A 404 -22.14 8.93 4.04
C ILE A 404 -23.60 9.03 3.55
N ALA A 405 -24.02 10.22 3.09
CA ALA A 405 -25.33 10.42 2.44
C ALA A 405 -25.37 9.69 1.09
N GLU A 406 -24.41 9.98 0.19
CA GLU A 406 -24.31 9.29 -1.11
C GLU A 406 -24.23 7.76 -0.98
N GLU A 407 -23.50 7.22 0.00
CA GLU A 407 -23.48 5.78 0.27
C GLU A 407 -24.84 5.23 0.77
N ARG A 408 -25.60 6.01 1.55
CA ARG A 408 -26.95 5.66 2.00
C ARG A 408 -27.92 5.66 0.83
N ASP A 409 -27.94 6.73 0.04
CA ASP A 409 -28.96 6.95 -0.99
C ASP A 409 -28.74 5.98 -2.15
N LYS A 410 -27.48 5.76 -2.55
CA LYS A 410 -27.09 4.69 -3.48
C LYS A 410 -27.48 3.29 -2.98
N ARG A 411 -27.43 3.04 -1.67
CA ARG A 411 -27.86 1.76 -1.08
C ARG A 411 -29.39 1.61 -1.05
N MET A 412 -30.13 2.70 -0.83
CA MET A 412 -31.60 2.68 -0.89
C MET A 412 -32.07 2.43 -2.33
N ALA A 413 -31.56 3.19 -3.30
CA ALA A 413 -31.87 3.00 -4.72
C ALA A 413 -31.49 1.59 -5.21
N ALA A 414 -30.33 1.06 -4.80
CA ALA A 414 -29.92 -0.30 -5.15
C ALA A 414 -30.80 -1.40 -4.51
N LYS A 415 -31.49 -1.11 -3.39
CA LYS A 415 -32.49 -2.04 -2.81
C LYS A 415 -33.82 -1.92 -3.53
N GLN A 416 -34.25 -0.71 -3.87
CA GLN A 416 -35.50 -0.43 -4.59
C GLN A 416 -35.47 -0.94 -6.04
N GLY A 417 -34.29 -0.99 -6.67
CA GLY A 417 -34.09 -1.64 -7.98
C GLY A 417 -33.82 -3.14 -7.91
N SER A 418 -33.99 -3.77 -6.74
CA SER A 418 -33.86 -5.24 -6.55
C SER A 418 -35.11 -5.84 -5.89
N SER A 419 -36.22 -5.09 -5.92
CA SER A 419 -37.55 -5.42 -5.40
C SER A 419 -38.59 -5.01 -6.44
#